data_AF-A0A0U2YW81-F1
#
_entry.id   AF-A0A0U2YW81-F1
#
_cell.length_a   1.000
_cell.length_b   1.000
_cell.length_c   1.000
_cell.angle_alpha   90.00
_cell.angle_beta   90.00
_cell.angle_gamma   90.00
#
_symmetry.space_group_name_H-M   'P 1'
#
loop_
_entity.id
_entity.type
_entity.pdbx_description
1 polymer ?
#
loop_
_entity_poly.entity_id
_entity_poly.type
_entity_poly.pdbx_seq_one_letter_code
_entity_poly.pdbx_strand_id
1 'polypeptide(L)'
;MRNILATALLLTAALSASTAWALDSGGTPVVVTPLADRTETASGQPITLPQKNVEVIVSRFEIAVGATLPVHKHPFPRYAYVEAGTLQVTNVETGKANTYKTGDFIVEMIGQWHQATNIGD
;
A
#
# COMPACT_ATOMS: atom_id res chain seq x y z
N MET A 1 68.45 -2.75 -7.89
CA MET A 1 67.96 -2.94 -6.50
C MET A 1 67.00 -1.81 -6.17
N ARG A 2 65.73 -2.15 -5.89
CA ARG A 2 64.65 -1.46 -5.16
C ARG A 2 64.38 0.05 -5.36
N ASN A 3 63.11 0.37 -5.67
CA ASN A 3 62.17 1.24 -4.90
C ASN A 3 60.81 1.25 -5.64
N ILE A 4 59.79 0.49 -5.19
CA ILE A 4 58.59 0.92 -4.43
C ILE A 4 57.92 2.17 -5.00
N LEU A 5 56.63 2.05 -5.40
CA LEU A 5 55.53 2.97 -5.03
C LEU A 5 54.19 2.33 -5.42
N ALA A 6 53.40 1.97 -4.40
CA ALA A 6 51.99 1.63 -4.52
C ALA A 6 51.20 2.90 -4.80
N THR A 7 50.22 2.84 -5.72
CA THR A 7 49.16 3.87 -5.76
C THR A 7 47.83 3.20 -6.06
N ALA A 8 46.97 3.16 -5.05
CA ALA A 8 45.57 2.84 -5.15
C ALA A 8 44.85 3.90 -5.99
N LEU A 9 43.88 3.52 -6.82
CA LEU A 9 42.91 4.48 -7.34
C LEU A 9 41.50 3.89 -7.36
N LEU A 10 40.83 4.16 -6.24
CA LEU A 10 39.41 4.52 -6.06
C LEU A 10 38.36 3.93 -7.00
N LEU A 11 37.56 3.03 -6.41
CA LEU A 11 36.17 2.75 -6.75
C LEU A 11 35.35 4.06 -6.71
N THR A 12 34.97 4.60 -7.86
CA THR A 12 33.88 5.59 -7.95
C THR A 12 32.60 4.87 -8.34
N ALA A 13 31.94 4.28 -7.35
CA ALA A 13 30.52 3.95 -7.46
C ALA A 13 29.75 5.28 -7.41
N ALA A 14 29.46 5.85 -8.58
CA ALA A 14 28.49 6.92 -8.68
C ALA A 14 27.12 6.33 -8.36
N LEU A 15 26.74 6.37 -7.09
CA LEU A 15 25.34 6.26 -6.67
C LEU A 15 24.62 7.44 -7.32
N SER A 16 24.00 7.19 -8.47
CA SER A 16 22.93 8.02 -9.00
C SER A 16 21.74 7.88 -8.05
N ALA A 17 21.82 8.54 -6.89
CA ALA A 17 20.65 8.76 -6.06
C ALA A 17 19.68 9.57 -6.92
N SER A 18 18.61 8.92 -7.37
CA SER A 18 17.46 9.60 -7.97
C SER A 18 17.00 10.62 -6.95
N THR A 19 17.31 11.89 -7.19
CA THR A 19 16.80 12.99 -6.39
C THR A 19 15.28 12.94 -6.51
N ALA A 20 14.60 12.57 -5.44
CA ALA A 20 13.17 12.80 -5.32
C ALA A 20 12.95 14.30 -5.57
N TRP A 21 12.14 14.66 -6.55
CA TRP A 21 11.79 16.05 -6.80
C TRP A 21 10.92 16.50 -5.63
N ALA A 22 11.56 17.12 -4.64
CA ALA A 22 10.88 17.81 -3.57
C ALA A 22 10.02 18.94 -4.18
N LEU A 23 8.85 19.17 -3.58
CA LEU A 23 7.98 20.31 -3.88
C LEU A 23 8.82 21.59 -3.99
N ASP A 24 8.70 22.28 -5.12
CA ASP A 24 9.52 23.44 -5.47
C ASP A 24 9.45 24.50 -4.36
N SER A 25 10.60 25.02 -3.95
CA SER A 25 10.74 25.85 -2.74
C SER A 25 10.20 27.28 -2.90
N GLY A 26 9.73 27.63 -4.10
CA GLY A 26 9.34 28.98 -4.50
C GLY A 26 7.84 29.30 -4.47
N GLY A 27 6.97 28.36 -4.07
CA GLY A 27 5.51 28.52 -4.10
C GLY A 27 4.84 28.75 -2.73
N THR A 28 3.53 29.01 -2.75
CA THR A 28 2.66 29.00 -1.55
C THR A 28 2.91 27.75 -0.71
N PRO A 29 2.99 27.83 0.64
CA PRO A 29 3.27 26.67 1.47
C PRO A 29 2.32 25.50 1.20
N VAL A 30 2.90 24.33 0.87
CA VAL A 30 2.17 23.06 0.74
C VAL A 30 2.40 22.25 2.01
N VAL A 31 1.33 21.88 2.70
CA VAL A 31 1.38 20.99 3.86
C VAL A 31 1.12 19.56 3.40
N VAL A 32 2.06 18.67 3.65
CA VAL A 32 1.94 17.24 3.32
C VAL A 32 1.66 16.47 4.62
N THR A 33 0.49 15.85 4.70
CA THR A 33 0.10 14.97 5.81
C THR A 33 0.00 13.53 5.28
N PRO A 34 0.93 12.62 5.65
CA PRO A 34 0.80 11.20 5.31
C PRO A 34 -0.46 10.61 5.95
N LEU A 35 -1.30 9.95 5.15
CA LEU A 35 -2.52 9.27 5.64
C LEU A 35 -2.24 7.81 6.03
N ALA A 36 -1.31 7.14 5.35
CA ALA A 36 -0.86 5.79 5.67
C ALA A 36 0.52 5.51 5.06
N ASP A 37 1.27 4.62 5.70
CA ASP A 37 2.51 4.00 5.20
C ASP A 37 2.47 2.50 5.51
N ARG A 38 2.60 1.64 4.50
CA ARG A 38 2.41 0.19 4.60
C ARG A 38 3.36 -0.55 3.68
N THR A 39 3.96 -1.63 4.20
CA THR A 39 4.75 -2.60 3.43
C THR A 39 4.04 -3.95 3.28
N GLU A 40 2.92 -4.14 3.99
CA GLU A 40 2.19 -5.40 4.09
C GLU A 40 0.67 -5.21 3.91
N THR A 41 -0.02 -6.27 3.51
CA THR A 41 -1.49 -6.35 3.44
C THR A 41 -2.12 -6.41 4.83
N ALA A 42 -3.45 -6.30 4.90
CA ALA A 42 -4.25 -6.50 6.10
C ALA A 42 -4.04 -7.86 6.81
N SER A 43 -3.46 -8.84 6.12
CA SER A 43 -3.12 -10.16 6.65
C SER A 43 -1.61 -10.36 6.86
N GLY A 44 -0.79 -9.32 6.71
CA GLY A 44 0.66 -9.36 6.91
C GLY A 44 1.46 -9.89 5.71
N GLN A 45 0.84 -10.00 4.52
CA GLN A 45 1.57 -10.43 3.32
C GLN A 45 2.37 -9.26 2.74
N PRO A 46 3.63 -9.43 2.30
CA PRO A 46 4.35 -8.36 1.62
C PRO A 46 3.62 -7.87 0.36
N ILE A 47 3.62 -6.55 0.14
CA ILE A 47 3.04 -5.96 -1.07
C ILE A 47 4.02 -6.16 -2.24
N THR A 48 3.54 -6.73 -3.34
CA THR A 48 4.32 -6.92 -4.57
C THR A 48 3.63 -6.27 -5.75
N LEU A 49 4.40 -5.62 -6.63
CA LEU A 49 3.86 -4.98 -7.82
C LEU A 49 3.75 -5.98 -8.99
N PRO A 50 2.73 -5.84 -9.86
CA PRO A 50 2.69 -6.55 -11.12
C PRO A 50 3.98 -6.34 -11.93
N GLN A 51 4.49 -7.40 -12.56
CA GLN A 51 5.75 -7.37 -13.32
C GLN A 51 5.57 -6.98 -14.80
N LYS A 52 4.35 -6.59 -15.19
CA LYS A 52 3.96 -6.21 -16.56
C LYS A 52 3.25 -4.86 -16.54
N ASN A 53 2.67 -4.47 -17.68
CA ASN A 53 1.83 -3.27 -17.77
C ASN A 53 0.73 -3.28 -16.72
N VAL A 54 0.59 -2.16 -16.01
CA VAL A 54 -0.38 -1.96 -14.95
C VAL A 54 -1.61 -1.27 -15.51
N GLU A 55 -2.79 -1.77 -15.15
CA GLU A 55 -4.06 -1.05 -15.27
C GLU A 55 -4.48 -0.59 -13.88
N VAL A 56 -4.98 0.65 -13.78
CA VAL A 56 -5.45 1.24 -12.53
C VAL A 56 -6.94 1.53 -12.67
N ILE A 57 -7.73 0.96 -11.76
CA ILE A 57 -9.18 1.15 -11.71
C ILE A 57 -9.52 1.71 -10.33
N VAL A 58 -10.33 2.76 -10.29
CA VAL A 58 -10.85 3.37 -9.06
C VAL A 58 -12.37 3.32 -9.12
N SER A 59 -12.98 2.74 -8.08
CA SER A 59 -14.42 2.62 -7.95
C SER A 59 -14.85 3.07 -6.56
N ARG A 60 -16.00 3.74 -6.48
CA ARG A 60 -16.70 4.00 -5.21
C ARG A 60 -17.76 2.93 -5.01
N PHE A 61 -17.78 2.34 -3.82
CA PHE A 61 -18.82 1.40 -3.42
C PHE A 61 -19.72 2.05 -2.37
N GLU A 62 -21.03 2.00 -2.62
CA GLU A 62 -22.05 2.28 -1.62
C GLU A 62 -22.58 0.94 -1.10
N ILE A 63 -22.15 0.56 0.10
CA ILE A 63 -22.53 -0.70 0.73
C ILE A 63 -23.59 -0.37 1.78
N ALA A 64 -24.84 -0.81 1.58
CA ALA A 64 -25.90 -0.58 2.54
C ALA A 64 -25.56 -1.17 3.92
N VAL A 65 -26.05 -0.56 5.01
CA VAL A 65 -25.85 -1.08 6.37
C VAL A 65 -26.41 -2.50 6.47
N GLY A 66 -25.63 -3.41 7.05
CA GLY A 66 -25.96 -4.83 7.15
C GLY A 66 -25.69 -5.64 5.88
N ALA A 67 -25.35 -5.00 4.75
CA ALA A 67 -25.00 -5.72 3.53
C ALA A 67 -23.60 -6.33 3.62
N THR A 68 -23.47 -7.54 3.07
CA THR A 68 -22.22 -8.28 2.96
C THR A 68 -21.87 -8.47 1.49
N LEU A 69 -20.66 -8.09 1.11
CA LEU A 69 -20.10 -8.43 -0.18
C LEU A 69 -19.88 -9.96 -0.23
N PRO A 70 -20.23 -10.64 -1.35
CA PRO A 70 -19.98 -12.06 -1.49
C PRO A 70 -18.52 -12.44 -1.21
N VAL A 71 -18.29 -13.66 -0.74
CA VAL A 71 -16.94 -14.18 -0.52
C VAL A 71 -16.15 -14.14 -1.82
N HIS A 72 -14.96 -13.52 -1.78
CA HIS A 72 -14.10 -13.35 -2.94
C HIS A 72 -12.62 -13.32 -2.54
N LYS A 73 -11.74 -13.26 -3.55
CA LYS A 73 -10.31 -13.02 -3.36
C LYS A 73 -9.76 -12.21 -4.52
N HIS A 74 -8.67 -11.49 -4.29
CA HIS A 74 -8.01 -10.68 -5.30
C HIS A 74 -6.75 -11.38 -5.82
N PRO A 75 -6.57 -11.53 -7.13
CA PRO A 75 -5.32 -12.03 -7.70
C PRO A 75 -4.20 -10.97 -7.74
N PHE A 76 -4.52 -9.70 -7.46
CA PHE A 76 -3.59 -8.57 -7.53
C PHE A 76 -3.80 -7.62 -6.32
N PRO A 77 -2.84 -6.75 -5.98
CA PRO A 77 -3.00 -5.77 -4.92
C PRO A 77 -4.21 -4.85 -5.16
N ARG A 78 -4.97 -4.60 -4.10
CA ARG A 78 -6.05 -3.63 -4.07
C ARG A 78 -5.93 -2.78 -2.81
N TYR A 79 -6.39 -1.55 -2.93
CA TYR A 79 -6.42 -0.59 -1.84
C TYR A 79 -7.83 -0.07 -1.69
N ALA A 80 -8.24 0.16 -0.45
CA ALA A 80 -9.50 0.79 -0.13
C ALA A 80 -9.27 1.93 0.86
N TYR A 81 -10.13 2.93 0.78
CA TYR A 81 -10.22 4.00 1.77
C TYR A 81 -11.66 4.06 2.23
N VAL A 82 -11.89 3.99 3.53
CA VAL A 82 -13.24 4.06 4.07
C VAL A 82 -13.67 5.53 4.10
N GLU A 83 -14.43 5.94 3.08
CA GLU A 83 -14.92 7.32 2.99
C GLU A 83 -15.97 7.66 4.06
N ALA A 84 -16.80 6.69 4.46
CA ALA A 84 -17.80 6.82 5.52
C ALA A 84 -18.21 5.45 6.10
N GLY A 85 -18.67 5.44 7.35
CA GLY A 85 -19.20 4.25 8.04
C GLY A 85 -18.14 3.34 8.68
N THR A 86 -18.53 2.10 8.97
CA THR A 86 -17.70 1.06 9.59
C THR A 86 -17.81 -0.26 8.81
N LEU A 87 -16.68 -0.76 8.32
CA LEU A 87 -16.56 -1.98 7.52
C LEU A 87 -15.80 -3.05 8.31
N GLN A 88 -16.38 -4.24 8.43
CA GLN A 88 -15.67 -5.41 8.95
C GLN A 88 -15.27 -6.32 7.80
N VAL A 89 -13.98 -6.63 7.69
CA VAL A 89 -13.45 -7.55 6.68
C VAL A 89 -12.93 -8.81 7.37
N THR A 90 -13.47 -9.95 6.99
CA THR A 90 -13.18 -11.25 7.60
C THR A 90 -12.54 -12.17 6.58
N ASN A 91 -11.37 -12.72 6.93
CA ASN A 91 -10.79 -13.85 6.23
C ASN A 91 -11.59 -15.11 6.61
N VAL A 92 -12.29 -15.69 5.65
CA VAL A 92 -13.26 -16.77 5.93
C VAL A 92 -12.60 -18.12 6.20
N GLU A 93 -11.33 -18.28 5.84
CA GLU A 93 -10.57 -19.52 6.09
C GLU A 93 -10.00 -19.55 7.51
N THR A 94 -9.59 -18.39 8.04
CA THR A 94 -8.97 -18.27 9.38
C THR A 94 -9.93 -17.76 10.44
N GLY A 95 -11.06 -17.17 10.05
CA GLY A 95 -12.00 -16.48 10.94
C GLY A 95 -11.50 -15.14 11.48
N LYS A 96 -10.27 -14.71 11.14
CA LYS A 96 -9.73 -13.42 11.57
C LYS A 96 -10.48 -12.27 10.89
N ALA A 97 -10.85 -11.27 11.68
CA ALA A 97 -11.56 -10.09 11.21
C ALA A 97 -10.85 -8.80 11.63
N ASN A 98 -10.80 -7.85 10.71
CA ASN A 98 -10.38 -6.47 10.98
C ASN A 98 -11.59 -5.55 10.81
N THR A 99 -11.72 -4.56 11.67
CA THR A 99 -12.76 -3.52 11.56
C THR A 99 -12.09 -2.21 11.18
N TYR A 100 -12.63 -1.57 10.15
CA TYR A 100 -12.14 -0.31 9.59
C TYR A 100 -13.23 0.75 9.69
N LYS A 101 -12.83 1.96 10.06
CA LYS A 101 -13.69 3.12 10.25
C LYS A 101 -13.38 4.20 9.23
N THR A 102 -14.24 5.21 9.18
CA THR A 102 -14.04 6.39 8.35
C THR A 102 -12.61 6.94 8.49
N GLY A 103 -11.93 7.09 7.35
CA GLY A 103 -10.55 7.55 7.28
C GLY A 103 -9.49 6.45 7.22
N ASP A 104 -9.86 5.20 7.48
CA ASP A 104 -8.92 4.09 7.41
C ASP A 104 -8.54 3.76 5.96
N PHE A 105 -7.24 3.61 5.74
CA PHE A 105 -6.65 3.08 4.51
C PHE A 105 -6.35 1.59 4.67
N ILE A 106 -6.78 0.80 3.70
CA ILE A 106 -6.71 -0.66 3.70
C ILE A 106 -5.84 -1.09 2.52
N VAL A 107 -4.82 -1.90 2.80
CA VAL A 107 -4.18 -2.73 1.78
C VAL A 107 -4.85 -4.10 1.86
N GLU A 108 -5.67 -4.45 0.86
CA GLU A 108 -6.51 -5.65 0.91
C GLU A 108 -5.67 -6.95 0.86
N MET A 109 -6.25 -8.05 1.35
CA MET A 109 -5.60 -9.37 1.34
C MET A 109 -5.42 -9.88 -0.10
N ILE A 110 -4.28 -10.50 -0.40
CA ILE A 110 -3.97 -10.99 -1.75
C ILE A 110 -4.05 -12.51 -1.77
N GLY A 111 -4.86 -13.05 -2.69
CA GLY A 111 -5.01 -14.49 -2.89
C GLY A 111 -5.76 -15.24 -1.79
N GLN A 112 -6.30 -14.54 -0.78
CA GLN A 112 -7.01 -15.13 0.36
C GLN A 112 -8.51 -14.89 0.26
N TRP A 113 -9.32 -15.89 0.62
CA TRP A 113 -10.78 -15.74 0.61
C TRP A 113 -11.25 -14.88 1.79
N HIS A 114 -12.02 -13.85 1.48
CA HIS A 114 -12.54 -12.92 2.46
C HIS A 114 -13.91 -12.38 2.04
N GLN A 115 -14.60 -11.77 3.00
CA GLN A 115 -15.83 -11.01 2.78
C GLN A 115 -15.78 -9.72 3.58
N ALA A 116 -16.53 -8.71 3.13
CA ALA A 116 -16.67 -7.45 3.83
C ALA A 116 -18.15 -7.19 4.15
N THR A 117 -18.44 -6.85 5.39
CA THR A 117 -19.78 -6.49 5.85
C THR A 117 -19.76 -5.06 6.34
N ASN A 118 -20.68 -4.23 5.84
CA ASN A 118 -20.94 -2.95 6.49
C ASN A 118 -21.70 -3.23 7.79
N ILE A 119 -21.00 -3.17 8.92
CA ILE A 119 -21.58 -3.44 10.24
C ILE A 119 -22.25 -2.21 10.86
N GLY A 120 -22.20 -1.08 10.15
CA GLY A 120 -22.82 0.17 10.56
C GLY A 120 -22.08 0.90 11.68
N ASP A 121 -22.40 2.18 11.74
CA ASP A 121 -22.57 3.03 12.92
C ASP A 121 -23.75 3.95 12.57
#